data_AF-A0A1C3KY15-F1
#
_entry.id   AF-A0A1C3KY15-F1
#
_cell.length_a   1.000
_cell.length_b   1.000
_cell.length_c   1.000
_cell.angle_alpha   90.00
_cell.angle_beta   90.00
_cell.angle_gamma   90.00
#
_symmetry.space_group_name_H-M   'P 1'
#
loop_
_entity.id
_entity.type
_entity.pdbx_description
1 polymer ?
#
loop_
_entity_poly.entity_id
_entity_poly.type
_entity_poly.pdbx_seq_one_letter_code
_entity_poly.pdbx_strand_id
1 'polypeptide(L)'
;MEAEKDEILQKLPSNELYEEFNSENNYISNSICKEADYIKCVDQGACFKLCKKVERNFKSLYEMGSSKKNYDRCSHFKYWVYKAIKNLFKPNSEDGYVKNVTDIFINLRSTLSETYRIHNCNYFFIEKSLNELNEKIKQKYLY
;
A
#
# COMPACT_ATOMS: atom_id res chain seq x y z
N MET A 1 -3.09 -27.77 -18.43
CA MET A 1 -1.97 -27.77 -17.46
C MET A 1 -1.56 -26.36 -17.04
N GLU A 2 -1.43 -25.37 -17.94
CA GLU A 2 -1.21 -23.95 -17.55
C GLU A 2 -2.46 -23.31 -16.91
N ALA A 3 -3.64 -23.47 -17.51
CA ALA A 3 -4.89 -22.88 -17.00
C ALA A 3 -5.28 -23.36 -15.58
N GLU A 4 -5.02 -24.62 -15.26
CA GLU A 4 -5.35 -25.22 -13.96
C GLU A 4 -4.41 -24.73 -12.84
N LYS A 5 -3.14 -24.47 -13.18
CA LYS A 5 -2.16 -23.85 -12.27
C LYS A 5 -2.51 -22.39 -12.01
N ASP A 6 -2.96 -21.66 -13.02
CA ASP A 6 -3.43 -20.28 -12.87
C ASP A 6 -4.72 -20.20 -12.03
N GLU A 7 -5.67 -21.13 -12.19
CA GLU A 7 -6.85 -21.22 -11.34
C GLU A 7 -6.52 -21.56 -9.88
N ILE A 8 -5.58 -22.48 -9.63
CA ILE A 8 -5.13 -22.82 -8.27
C ILE A 8 -4.41 -21.65 -7.61
N LEU A 9 -3.58 -20.93 -8.38
CA LEU A 9 -2.94 -19.71 -7.91
C LEU A 9 -4.00 -18.65 -7.58
N GLN A 10 -4.97 -18.39 -8.46
CA GLN A 10 -6.05 -17.41 -8.22
C GLN A 10 -6.85 -17.67 -6.94
N LYS A 11 -7.03 -18.95 -6.56
CA LYS A 11 -7.72 -19.35 -5.32
C LYS A 11 -6.86 -19.29 -4.05
N LEU A 12 -5.59 -18.88 -4.14
CA LEU A 12 -4.78 -18.70 -2.94
C LEU A 12 -5.35 -17.54 -2.10
N PRO A 13 -5.42 -17.67 -0.76
CA PRO A 13 -5.89 -16.59 0.11
C PRO A 13 -5.14 -15.27 -0.09
N SER A 14 -3.88 -15.32 -0.52
CA SER A 14 -3.10 -14.14 -0.86
C SER A 14 -3.55 -13.44 -2.14
N ASN A 15 -4.15 -14.13 -3.10
CA ASN A 15 -4.66 -13.52 -4.33
C ASN A 15 -5.98 -12.78 -4.09
N GLU A 16 -6.92 -13.37 -3.34
CA GLU A 16 -8.15 -12.70 -2.92
C GLU A 16 -7.85 -11.39 -2.15
N LEU A 17 -6.84 -11.40 -1.27
CA LEU A 17 -6.39 -10.19 -0.58
C LEU A 17 -5.90 -9.10 -1.53
N TYR A 18 -5.15 -9.46 -2.58
CA TYR A 18 -4.62 -8.48 -3.53
C TYR A 18 -5.70 -7.96 -4.47
N GLU A 19 -6.70 -8.76 -4.83
CA GLU A 19 -7.90 -8.29 -5.54
C GLU A 19 -8.64 -7.26 -4.69
N GLU A 20 -8.86 -7.56 -3.40
CA GLU A 20 -9.47 -6.62 -2.47
C GLU A 20 -8.64 -5.33 -2.40
N PHE A 21 -7.33 -5.42 -2.18
CA PHE A 21 -6.48 -4.24 -2.09
C PHE A 21 -6.49 -3.37 -3.35
N ASN A 22 -6.61 -3.99 -4.53
CA ASN A 22 -6.64 -3.29 -5.82
C ASN A 22 -8.01 -2.73 -6.20
N SER A 23 -9.10 -3.19 -5.58
CA SER A 23 -10.47 -2.79 -5.89
C SER A 23 -10.64 -1.27 -6.01
N GLU A 24 -11.35 -0.84 -7.05
CA GLU A 24 -11.60 0.58 -7.35
C GLU A 24 -12.68 1.23 -6.48
N ASN A 25 -13.39 0.46 -5.64
CA ASN A 25 -14.35 1.02 -4.71
C ASN A 25 -13.61 1.78 -3.59
N ASN A 26 -13.53 3.10 -3.73
CA ASN A 26 -12.78 4.01 -2.87
C ASN A 26 -13.69 4.86 -1.96
N TYR A 27 -14.96 4.45 -1.77
CA TYR A 27 -15.88 5.21 -0.94
C TYR A 27 -15.53 5.07 0.54
N ILE A 28 -15.19 6.20 1.17
CA ILE A 28 -14.98 6.34 2.61
C ILE A 28 -15.63 7.65 3.04
N SER A 29 -16.64 7.57 3.92
CA SER A 29 -17.20 8.74 4.58
C SER A 29 -16.12 9.41 5.44
N ASN A 30 -15.89 10.72 5.28
CA ASN A 30 -14.88 11.49 6.02
C ASN A 30 -13.44 11.00 5.85
N SER A 31 -13.07 10.68 4.61
CA SER A 31 -11.70 10.29 4.27
C SER A 31 -10.66 11.35 4.68
N ILE A 32 -9.55 10.87 5.23
CA ILE A 32 -8.37 11.67 5.59
C ILE A 32 -7.66 12.19 4.33
N CYS A 33 -7.72 11.44 3.23
CA CYS A 33 -7.11 11.82 1.96
C CYS A 33 -7.75 13.09 1.39
N LYS A 34 -7.00 14.19 1.33
CA LYS A 34 -7.37 15.42 0.63
C LYS A 34 -6.49 15.60 -0.59
N GLU A 35 -7.09 15.96 -1.72
CA GLU A 35 -6.36 16.07 -3.00
C GLU A 35 -5.22 17.11 -2.94
N ALA A 36 -5.37 18.17 -2.15
CA ALA A 36 -4.36 19.20 -1.94
C ALA A 36 -3.06 18.68 -1.29
N ASP A 37 -3.11 17.59 -0.52
CA ASP A 37 -1.93 17.00 0.14
C ASP A 37 -0.97 16.35 -0.86
N TYR A 38 -1.42 16.12 -2.10
CA TYR A 38 -0.70 15.39 -3.14
C TYR A 38 -0.18 16.29 -4.27
N ILE A 39 -0.19 17.60 -4.10
CA ILE A 39 0.27 18.57 -5.11
C ILE A 39 1.77 18.40 -5.48
N LYS A 40 2.56 17.79 -4.59
CA LYS A 40 3.98 17.48 -4.84
C LYS A 40 4.19 16.17 -5.61
N CYS A 41 3.13 15.43 -5.90
CA CYS A 41 3.21 14.28 -6.80
C CYS A 41 3.26 14.74 -8.26
N VAL A 42 4.05 14.07 -9.11
CA VAL A 42 4.07 14.33 -10.55
C VAL A 42 2.71 14.00 -11.15
N ASP A 43 2.08 12.92 -10.68
CA ASP A 43 0.68 12.61 -10.94
C ASP A 43 -0.11 12.71 -9.64
N GLN A 44 -0.65 13.90 -9.38
CA GLN A 44 -1.48 14.21 -8.22
C GLN A 44 -2.71 13.29 -8.15
N GLY A 45 -3.35 13.03 -9.28
CA GLY A 45 -4.55 12.19 -9.34
C GLY A 45 -4.25 10.74 -8.98
N ALA A 46 -3.14 10.18 -9.47
CA ALA A 46 -2.70 8.83 -9.13
C ALA A 46 -2.34 8.70 -7.65
N CYS A 47 -1.60 9.65 -7.10
CA CYS A 47 -1.29 9.70 -5.68
C CYS A 47 -2.55 9.79 -4.81
N PHE A 48 -3.47 10.68 -5.15
CA PHE A 48 -4.73 10.85 -4.42
C PHE A 48 -5.58 9.57 -4.46
N LYS A 49 -5.70 8.93 -5.63
CA LYS A 49 -6.39 7.63 -5.77
C LYS A 49 -5.71 6.55 -4.92
N LEU A 50 -4.39 6.50 -4.92
CA LEU A 50 -3.66 5.54 -4.08
C LEU A 50 -3.89 5.80 -2.59
N CYS A 51 -3.92 7.05 -2.14
CA CYS A 51 -4.26 7.37 -0.75
C CYS A 51 -5.61 6.76 -0.36
N LYS A 52 -6.65 6.94 -1.16
CA LYS A 52 -7.99 6.41 -0.85
C LYS A 52 -7.97 4.89 -0.72
N LYS A 53 -7.25 4.19 -1.62
CA LYS A 53 -7.07 2.73 -1.54
C LYS A 53 -6.34 2.34 -0.25
N VAL A 54 -5.25 3.03 0.07
CA VAL A 54 -4.46 2.80 1.30
C VAL A 54 -5.34 2.99 2.54
N GLU A 55 -6.06 4.11 2.65
CA GLU A 55 -6.95 4.40 3.78
C GLU A 55 -8.04 3.34 3.93
N ARG A 56 -8.71 2.96 2.84
CA ARG A 56 -9.77 1.94 2.85
C ARG A 56 -9.23 0.59 3.35
N ASN A 57 -8.10 0.16 2.79
CA ASN A 57 -7.47 -1.11 3.16
C ASN A 57 -7.01 -1.09 4.62
N PHE A 58 -6.49 0.04 5.09
CA PHE A 58 -6.09 0.23 6.49
C PHE A 58 -7.28 0.20 7.45
N LYS A 59 -8.41 0.83 7.07
CA LYS A 59 -9.66 0.78 7.83
C LYS A 59 -10.22 -0.64 7.90
N SER A 60 -10.18 -1.40 6.80
CA SER A 60 -10.59 -2.81 6.79
C SER A 60 -9.73 -3.66 7.76
N LEU A 61 -8.42 -3.42 7.80
CA LEU A 61 -7.53 -4.06 8.79
C LEU A 61 -7.93 -3.74 10.24
N TYR A 62 -8.41 -2.52 10.50
CA TYR A 62 -8.88 -2.10 11.83
C TYR A 62 -10.14 -2.86 12.24
N GLU A 63 -11.13 -2.90 11.34
CA GLU A 63 -12.42 -3.53 11.58
C GLU A 63 -12.30 -5.04 11.87
N MET A 64 -11.24 -5.68 11.38
CA MET A 64 -10.97 -7.10 11.67
C MET A 64 -10.35 -7.38 13.05
N GLY A 65 -9.91 -6.37 13.82
CA GLY A 65 -9.39 -6.53 15.18
C GLY A 65 -7.95 -7.06 15.30
N SER A 66 -7.63 -7.85 16.32
CA SER A 66 -6.26 -8.35 16.62
C SER A 66 -6.06 -9.86 16.43
N SER A 67 -6.77 -10.47 15.48
CA SER A 67 -6.65 -11.90 15.19
C SER A 67 -5.34 -12.27 14.48
N LYS A 68 -4.91 -13.54 14.54
CA LYS A 68 -3.74 -14.05 13.77
C LYS A 68 -3.87 -13.78 12.26
N LYS A 69 -5.08 -13.84 11.72
CA LYS A 69 -5.38 -13.50 10.31
C LYS A 69 -5.02 -12.03 9.97
N ASN A 70 -5.07 -11.12 10.95
CA ASN A 70 -4.71 -9.71 10.74
C ASN A 70 -3.21 -9.48 10.65
N TYR A 71 -2.38 -10.32 11.29
CA TYR A 71 -0.93 -10.22 11.13
C TYR A 71 -0.49 -10.60 9.72
N ASP A 72 -1.01 -11.70 9.18
CA ASP A 72 -0.72 -12.15 7.81
C ASP A 72 -1.22 -11.13 6.78
N ARG A 73 -2.44 -10.62 6.98
CA ARG A 73 -3.02 -9.57 6.12
C ARG A 73 -2.22 -8.27 6.17
N CYS A 74 -1.72 -7.86 7.33
CA CYS A 74 -0.87 -6.68 7.46
C CYS A 74 0.48 -6.83 6.76
N SER A 75 1.08 -8.02 6.79
CA SER A 75 2.29 -8.30 6.00
C SER A 75 2.00 -8.14 4.51
N HIS A 76 0.94 -8.76 4.00
CA HIS A 76 0.53 -8.60 2.60
C HIS A 76 0.23 -7.14 2.22
N PHE A 77 -0.47 -6.41 3.09
CA PHE A 77 -0.78 -5.00 2.89
C PHE A 77 0.49 -4.15 2.77
N LYS A 78 1.50 -4.34 3.63
CA LYS A 78 2.78 -3.63 3.55
C LYS A 78 3.47 -3.83 2.20
N TYR A 79 3.58 -5.06 1.73
CA TYR A 79 4.16 -5.35 0.42
C TYR A 79 3.36 -4.79 -0.74
N TRP A 80 2.03 -4.82 -0.63
CA TRP A 80 1.14 -4.20 -1.61
C TRP A 80 1.36 -2.68 -1.67
N VAL A 81 1.46 -1.99 -0.52
CA VAL A 81 1.73 -0.54 -0.48
C VAL A 81 3.06 -0.21 -1.15
N TYR A 82 4.14 -0.95 -0.86
CA TYR A 82 5.44 -0.74 -1.53
C TYR A 82 5.32 -0.88 -3.05
N LYS A 83 4.63 -1.91 -3.54
CA LYS A 83 4.40 -2.11 -4.98
C LYS A 83 3.55 -0.98 -5.57
N ALA A 84 2.50 -0.56 -4.89
CA ALA A 84 1.60 0.49 -5.36
C ALA A 84 2.30 1.86 -5.44
N ILE A 85 3.11 2.20 -4.43
CA ILE A 85 3.96 3.40 -4.44
C ILE A 85 4.99 3.32 -5.59
N LYS A 86 5.65 2.18 -5.76
CA LYS A 86 6.60 1.97 -6.87
C LYS A 86 5.97 2.27 -8.24
N ASN A 87 4.71 1.85 -8.44
CA ASN A 87 4.00 2.03 -9.70
C ASN A 87 3.69 3.51 -10.03
N LEU A 88 3.89 4.45 -9.10
CA LEU A 88 3.81 5.89 -9.36
C LEU A 88 5.06 6.45 -10.07
N PHE A 89 6.12 5.65 -10.20
CA PHE A 89 7.41 6.07 -10.73
C PHE A 89 7.74 5.37 -12.04
N LYS A 90 8.51 6.06 -12.88
CA LYS A 90 9.22 5.46 -14.01
C LYS A 90 10.55 4.88 -13.52
N PRO A 91 11.18 3.94 -14.28
CA PRO A 91 12.45 3.34 -13.87
C PRO A 91 13.58 4.34 -13.54
N ASN A 92 13.57 5.51 -14.20
CA ASN A 92 14.56 6.57 -14.03
C ASN A 92 13.96 7.83 -13.37
N SER A 93 12.95 7.67 -12.52
CA SER A 93 12.42 8.80 -11.75
C SER A 93 13.50 9.40 -10.84
N GLU A 94 13.57 10.72 -10.79
CA GLU A 94 14.53 11.45 -9.98
C GLU A 94 14.35 11.15 -8.48
N ASP A 95 15.47 11.00 -7.76
CA ASP A 95 15.46 10.67 -6.33
C ASP A 95 14.67 11.68 -5.49
N GLY A 96 14.74 12.97 -5.83
CA GLY A 96 13.97 14.02 -5.15
C GLY A 96 12.46 13.80 -5.26
N TYR A 97 11.99 13.35 -6.42
CA TYR A 97 10.58 13.01 -6.63
C TYR A 97 10.18 11.77 -5.83
N VAL A 98 11.01 10.73 -5.87
CA VAL A 98 10.76 9.47 -5.15
C VAL A 98 10.66 9.72 -3.64
N LYS A 99 11.58 10.55 -3.11
CA LYS A 99 11.59 10.95 -1.72
C LYS A 99 10.33 11.71 -1.33
N ASN A 100 9.91 12.70 -2.13
CA ASN A 100 8.71 13.50 -1.85
C ASN A 100 7.44 12.64 -1.76
N VAL A 101 7.22 11.75 -2.73
CA VAL A 101 6.07 10.84 -2.72
C VAL A 101 6.15 9.87 -1.55
N THR A 102 7.33 9.31 -1.28
CA THR A 102 7.54 8.41 -0.15
C THR A 102 7.22 9.10 1.18
N ASP A 103 7.64 10.35 1.36
CA ASP A 103 7.35 11.15 2.55
C ASP A 103 5.85 11.39 2.75
N ILE A 104 5.11 11.66 1.68
CA ILE A 104 3.65 11.79 1.73
C ILE A 104 3.01 10.49 2.27
N PHE A 105 3.42 9.33 1.75
CA PHE A 105 2.85 8.05 2.17
C PHE A 105 3.32 7.59 3.56
N ILE A 106 4.49 8.05 4.03
CA ILE A 106 4.92 7.87 5.43
C ILE A 106 4.03 8.67 6.36
N ASN A 107 3.74 9.93 6.02
CA ASN A 107 2.89 10.80 6.82
C ASN A 107 1.46 10.26 6.86
N LEU A 108 0.91 9.86 5.71
CA LEU A 108 -0.40 9.20 5.63
C LEU A 108 -0.47 7.99 6.57
N ARG A 109 0.52 7.09 6.52
CA ARG A 109 0.58 5.93 7.43
C ARG A 109 0.55 6.36 8.88
N SER A 110 1.35 7.35 9.28
CA SER A 110 1.34 7.83 10.67
C SER A 110 -0.04 8.34 11.09
N THR A 111 -0.70 9.16 10.26
CA THR A 111 -2.05 9.66 10.53
C THR A 111 -3.09 8.55 10.60
N LEU A 112 -3.00 7.54 9.72
CA LEU A 112 -3.88 6.37 9.75
C LEU A 112 -3.66 5.53 11.01
N SER A 113 -2.41 5.27 11.37
CA SER A 113 -2.06 4.52 12.59
C SER A 113 -2.57 5.20 13.85
N GLU A 114 -2.53 6.54 13.91
CA GLU A 114 -3.10 7.32 15.01
C GLU A 114 -4.63 7.28 15.00
N THR A 115 -5.26 7.49 13.84
CA THR A 115 -6.73 7.54 13.71
C THR A 115 -7.37 6.19 14.03
N TYR A 116 -6.81 5.11 13.50
CA TYR A 116 -7.35 3.76 13.62
C TYR A 116 -6.69 2.97 14.77
N ARG A 117 -5.70 3.52 15.48
CA ARG A 117 -4.96 2.86 16.57
C ARG A 117 -4.35 1.51 16.18
N ILE A 118 -3.89 1.38 14.94
CA ILE A 118 -3.18 0.20 14.43
C ILE A 118 -1.69 0.50 14.37
N HIS A 119 -0.89 -0.23 15.12
CA HIS A 119 0.58 -0.03 15.14
C HIS A 119 1.38 -1.21 14.58
N ASN A 120 0.77 -2.38 14.43
CA ASN A 120 1.41 -3.60 13.93
C ASN A 120 1.58 -3.64 12.39
N CYS A 121 0.89 -2.77 11.67
CA CYS A 121 0.88 -2.74 10.19
C CYS A 121 1.76 -1.62 9.62
N ASN A 122 2.63 -1.04 10.46
CA ASN A 122 3.58 -0.02 10.06
C ASN A 122 4.59 -0.56 9.03
N TYR A 123 4.72 0.13 7.90
CA TYR A 123 5.82 -0.02 6.94
C TYR A 123 6.78 1.17 7.10
N PHE A 124 8.07 1.00 6.84
CA PHE A 124 9.06 2.09 6.94
C PHE A 124 9.93 2.17 5.69
N PHE A 125 10.56 3.34 5.53
CA PHE A 125 11.56 3.63 4.51
C PHE A 125 12.76 4.28 5.20
N ILE A 126 13.96 3.84 4.84
CA ILE A 126 15.25 4.34 5.34
C ILE A 126 15.83 5.32 4.32
N GLU A 127 16.00 4.88 3.08
CA GLU A 127 16.67 5.61 2.01
C GLU A 127 15.68 6.42 1.16
N LYS A 128 14.41 6.01 1.13
CA LYS A 128 13.33 6.65 0.34
C LYS A 128 13.70 6.72 -1.15
N SER A 129 14.30 5.64 -1.64
CA SER A 129 14.80 5.48 -3.00
C SER A 129 13.99 4.42 -3.77
N LEU A 130 14.09 4.44 -5.11
CA LEU A 130 13.52 3.37 -5.94
C LEU A 130 14.17 2.02 -5.63
N ASN A 131 15.46 2.03 -5.31
CA ASN A 131 16.18 0.82 -4.94
C ASN A 131 15.59 0.21 -3.65
N GLU A 132 15.37 1.01 -2.61
CA GLU A 132 14.73 0.52 -1.39
C GLU A 132 13.33 -0.05 -1.66
N LEU A 133 12.50 0.64 -2.46
CA LEU A 133 11.18 0.12 -2.87
C LEU A 133 11.30 -1.26 -3.53
N ASN A 134 12.27 -1.45 -4.43
CA ASN A 134 12.52 -2.73 -5.08
C ASN A 134 12.92 -3.81 -4.08
N GLU A 135 13.84 -3.52 -3.17
CA GLU A 135 14.30 -4.47 -2.16
C GLU A 135 13.18 -4.84 -1.17
N LYS A 136 12.37 -3.87 -0.72
CA LYS A 136 11.18 -4.12 0.12
C LYS A 136 10.17 -5.03 -0.58
N ILE A 137 9.97 -4.86 -1.90
CA ILE A 137 9.07 -5.73 -2.67
C ILE A 137 9.64 -7.15 -2.79
N LYS A 138 10.94 -7.30 -3.02
CA LYS A 138 11.60 -8.62 -3.11
C LYS A 138 11.54 -9.39 -1.78
N GLN A 139 11.61 -8.69 -0.64
CA GLN A 139 11.48 -9.30 0.68
C GLN A 139 10.17 -10.07 0.87
N LYS A 140 9.11 -9.78 0.09
CA LYS A 140 7.89 -10.60 0.06
C LYS A 140 8.16 -12.07 -0.22
N TYR A 141 9.18 -12.39 -1.02
CA TYR A 141 9.48 -13.75 -1.46
C TYR A 141 10.51 -14.46 -0.56
N LEU A 142 11.03 -13.77 0.46
CA LEU A 142 12.02 -14.31 1.40
C LEU A 142 11.40 -14.85 2.69
N TYR A 143 10.09 -14.65 2.89
CA TYR A 143 9.29 -15.06 4.05
C TYR A 143 7.92 -15.55 3.58
#